data_AF-A0A250IEQ8-F1
#
_entry.id   AF-A0A250IEQ8-F1
#
_cell.length_a   1.000
_cell.length_b   1.000
_cell.length_c   1.000
_cell.angle_alpha   90.00
_cell.angle_beta   90.00
_cell.angle_gamma   90.00
#
_symmetry.space_group_name_H-M   'P 1'
#
loop_
_entity.id
_entity.type
_entity.pdbx_description
1 polymer ?
#
loop_
_entity_poly.entity_id
_entity_poly.type
_entity_poly.pdbx_seq_one_letter_code
_entity_poly.pdbx_strand_id
1 'polypeptide(L)'
;MESPEEFFRLRAQLRPYVPAEKPLLPGVRLGPLKGTAMGSFGSFFLHSLWANLMRNDALARLKAEGVRGLSGFPTELRFRQDSPPDLVELEILPHGGLHPECTSERPPACPRCGLTHFRFPDEPILDEASLPSHTDLFRLSDFETILIGTERFVEAVRRLGLDDIDIREVPVR
;
A
#
# COMPACT_ATOMS: atom_id res chain seq x y z
N MET A 1 27.25 1.39 -2.98
CA MET A 1 26.37 1.60 -1.81
C MET A 1 26.62 3.03 -1.37
N GLU A 2 25.63 3.92 -1.48
CA GLU A 2 25.78 5.33 -1.07
C GLU A 2 26.10 5.42 0.44
N SER A 3 26.81 6.46 0.87
CA SER A 3 27.06 6.64 2.30
C SER A 3 25.74 7.00 3.02
N PRO A 4 25.61 6.69 4.32
CA PRO A 4 24.44 7.08 5.10
C PRO A 4 24.14 8.58 5.05
N GLU A 5 25.19 9.42 5.00
CA GLU A 5 25.04 10.88 4.92
C GLU A 5 24.42 11.31 3.59
N GLU A 6 24.82 10.67 2.49
CA GLU A 6 24.29 10.96 1.17
C GLU A 6 22.81 10.61 1.06
N PHE A 7 22.42 9.46 1.63
CA PHE A 7 21.00 9.09 1.74
C PHE A 7 20.19 10.15 2.48
N PHE A 8 20.67 10.65 3.62
CA PHE A 8 19.97 11.67 4.38
C PHE A 8 19.85 12.99 3.64
N ARG A 9 20.93 13.41 2.94
CA ARG A 9 20.93 14.61 2.11
C ARG A 9 19.90 14.52 1.00
N LEU A 10 19.86 13.40 0.27
CA LEU A 10 18.89 13.16 -0.80
C LEU A 10 17.45 13.09 -0.27
N ARG A 11 17.23 12.39 0.85
CA ARG A 11 15.92 12.31 1.50
C ARG A 11 15.41 13.70 1.90
N ALA A 12 16.27 14.56 2.45
CA ALA A 12 15.92 15.92 2.81
C ALA A 12 15.53 16.77 1.58
N GLN A 13 16.22 16.59 0.45
CA GLN A 13 15.90 17.29 -0.80
C GLN A 13 14.57 16.83 -1.42
N LEU A 14 14.26 15.54 -1.32
CA LEU A 14 13.00 14.99 -1.84
C LEU A 14 11.79 15.31 -0.96
N ARG A 15 11.99 15.52 0.35
CA ARG A 15 10.89 15.60 1.31
C ARG A 15 9.78 16.60 0.94
N PRO A 16 10.08 17.82 0.45
CA PRO A 16 9.05 18.80 0.07
C PRO A 16 8.16 18.38 -1.11
N TYR A 17 8.60 17.41 -1.92
CA TYR A 17 7.91 17.00 -3.16
C TYR A 17 7.08 15.73 -2.98
N VAL A 18 7.04 15.17 -1.78
CA VAL A 18 6.45 13.86 -1.50
C VAL A 18 5.54 13.99 -0.29
N PRO A 19 4.34 13.36 -0.28
CA PRO A 19 3.45 13.40 0.88
C PRO A 19 4.18 13.09 2.20
N ALA A 20 3.85 13.84 3.25
CA ALA A 20 4.53 13.74 4.55
C ALA A 20 4.48 12.32 5.13
N GLU A 21 3.35 11.65 4.90
CA GLU A 21 3.05 10.30 5.35
C GLU A 21 3.78 9.22 4.55
N LYS A 22 4.29 9.54 3.35
CA LYS A 22 4.98 8.57 2.50
C LYS A 22 6.41 8.34 2.99
N PRO A 23 6.76 7.11 3.40
CA PRO A 23 8.11 6.76 3.80
C PRO A 23 9.08 6.94 2.63
N LEU A 24 10.24 7.53 2.90
CA LEU A 24 11.37 7.59 1.96
C LEU A 24 12.44 6.64 2.46
N LEU A 25 12.16 5.35 2.29
CA LEU A 25 13.07 4.28 2.69
C LEU A 25 14.20 4.11 1.67
N PRO A 26 15.35 3.54 2.09
CA PRO A 26 16.37 3.12 1.13
C PRO A 26 15.77 2.21 0.05
N GLY A 27 16.08 2.50 -1.21
CA GLY A 27 15.56 1.74 -2.36
C GLY A 27 14.18 2.18 -2.86
N VAL A 28 13.57 3.22 -2.29
CA VAL A 28 12.33 3.80 -2.81
C VAL A 28 12.50 4.19 -4.28
N ARG A 29 11.52 3.83 -5.11
CA ARG A 29 11.49 4.17 -6.53
C ARG A 29 10.63 5.41 -6.73
N LEU A 30 11.06 6.28 -7.65
CA LEU A 30 10.34 7.50 -8.01
C LEU A 30 9.94 7.43 -9.49
N GLY A 31 8.82 8.07 -9.80
CA GLY A 31 8.22 8.04 -11.13
C GLY A 31 7.30 6.83 -11.34
N PRO A 32 6.66 6.73 -12.51
CA PRO A 32 5.69 5.69 -12.78
C PRO A 32 6.36 4.31 -12.91
N LEU A 33 5.62 3.25 -12.60
CA LEU A 33 6.05 1.90 -12.91
C LEU A 33 6.30 1.73 -14.42
N LYS A 34 7.57 1.47 -14.79
CA LYS A 34 8.01 1.24 -16.17
C LYS A 34 8.44 -0.21 -16.35
N GLY A 35 8.12 -0.80 -17.50
CA GLY A 35 8.53 -2.17 -17.77
C GLY A 35 7.82 -2.80 -18.95
N THR A 36 7.92 -4.12 -19.03
CA THR A 36 7.13 -4.94 -19.96
C THR A 36 6.15 -5.77 -19.13
N ALA A 37 4.89 -5.83 -19.56
CA ALA A 37 3.84 -6.61 -18.91
C ALA A 37 3.21 -7.59 -19.91
N MET A 38 2.81 -8.77 -19.43
CA MET A 38 2.16 -9.80 -20.22
C MET A 38 1.35 -10.71 -19.30
N GLY A 39 0.21 -11.20 -19.78
CA GLY A 39 -0.64 -12.16 -19.07
C GLY A 39 -2.05 -11.65 -18.80
N SER A 40 -2.78 -12.38 -17.97
CA SER A 40 -4.08 -11.99 -17.45
C SER A 40 -3.91 -11.12 -16.21
N PHE A 41 -4.71 -10.06 -16.13
CA PHE A 41 -4.80 -9.18 -14.98
C PHE A 41 -6.27 -9.16 -14.55
N GLY A 42 -6.60 -9.56 -13.33
CA GLY A 42 -7.91 -9.29 -12.76
C GLY A 42 -8.06 -7.83 -12.38
N SER A 43 -8.97 -7.56 -11.46
CA SER A 43 -9.30 -6.21 -10.97
C SER A 43 -8.13 -5.63 -10.19
N PHE A 44 -7.49 -6.48 -9.36
CA PHE A 44 -6.36 -6.13 -8.51
C PHE A 44 -5.12 -6.92 -8.89
N PHE A 45 -3.97 -6.33 -8.64
CA PHE A 45 -2.68 -6.99 -8.71
C PHE A 45 -1.85 -6.42 -7.56
N LEU A 46 -2.01 -7.02 -6.37
CA LEU A 46 -1.45 -6.50 -5.11
C LEU A 46 -0.47 -7.47 -4.45
N HIS A 47 -0.14 -8.58 -5.11
CA HIS A 47 0.73 -9.64 -4.56
C HIS A 47 2.22 -9.26 -4.55
N SER A 48 2.61 -8.19 -5.24
CA SER A 48 3.96 -7.64 -5.20
C SER A 48 3.92 -6.27 -4.54
N LEU A 49 4.76 -6.07 -3.52
CA LEU A 49 4.92 -4.80 -2.82
C LEU A 49 5.30 -3.63 -3.76
N TRP A 50 5.85 -3.95 -4.93
CA TRP A 50 6.42 -3.03 -5.90
C TRP A 50 5.50 -2.79 -7.10
N ALA A 51 4.37 -3.49 -7.17
CA ALA A 51 3.41 -3.37 -8.26
C ALA A 51 2.00 -3.39 -7.67
N ASN A 52 1.59 -2.28 -7.05
CA ASN A 52 0.23 -2.08 -6.56
C ASN A 52 -0.68 -1.71 -7.74
N LEU A 53 -0.93 -2.64 -8.65
CA LEU A 53 -1.67 -2.34 -9.87
C LEU A 53 -3.16 -2.63 -9.69
N MET A 54 -3.96 -1.84 -10.37
CA MET A 54 -5.40 -2.03 -10.47
C MET A 54 -5.86 -1.67 -11.87
N ARG A 55 -6.90 -2.33 -12.38
CA ARG A 55 -7.56 -1.84 -13.58
C ARG A 55 -8.25 -0.50 -13.31
N ASN A 56 -8.10 0.44 -14.24
CA ASN A 56 -8.60 1.80 -14.08
C ASN A 56 -10.13 1.87 -13.99
N ASP A 57 -10.84 1.01 -14.74
CA ASP A 57 -12.30 0.89 -14.68
C ASP A 57 -12.78 0.38 -13.31
N ALA A 58 -12.09 -0.59 -12.73
CA ALA A 58 -12.37 -1.10 -11.40
C ALA A 58 -12.11 -0.03 -10.32
N LEU A 59 -11.03 0.77 -10.45
CA LEU A 59 -10.79 1.92 -9.56
C LEU A 59 -11.92 2.95 -9.65
N ALA A 60 -12.38 3.27 -10.86
CA ALA A 60 -13.49 4.20 -11.06
C ALA A 60 -14.79 3.70 -10.42
N ARG A 61 -15.08 2.39 -10.54
CA ARG A 61 -16.24 1.75 -9.90
C ARG A 61 -16.15 1.78 -8.37
N LEU A 62 -14.99 1.50 -7.78
CA LEU A 62 -14.81 1.63 -6.31
C LEU A 62 -15.08 3.06 -5.84
N LYS A 63 -14.54 4.06 -6.55
CA LYS A 63 -14.80 5.47 -6.22
C LYS A 63 -16.27 5.84 -6.32
N ALA A 64 -16.97 5.34 -7.35
CA ALA A 64 -18.41 5.54 -7.50
C ALA A 64 -19.23 4.90 -6.35
N GLU A 65 -18.74 3.82 -5.77
CA GLU A 65 -19.33 3.18 -4.57
C GLU A 65 -18.97 3.87 -3.24
N GLY A 66 -18.24 4.99 -3.31
CA GLY A 66 -17.89 5.80 -2.15
C GLY A 66 -16.63 5.34 -1.40
N VAL A 67 -15.79 4.48 -2.00
CA VAL A 67 -14.48 4.13 -1.45
C VAL A 67 -13.55 5.36 -1.45
N ARG A 68 -12.97 5.65 -0.30
CA ARG A 68 -12.18 6.87 -0.04
C ARG A 68 -10.68 6.62 -0.08
N GLY A 69 -9.91 7.68 -0.32
CA GLY A 69 -8.45 7.70 -0.17
C GLY A 69 -7.66 6.97 -1.26
N LEU A 70 -8.31 6.35 -2.25
CA LEU A 70 -7.63 5.67 -3.35
C LEU A 70 -7.26 6.61 -4.50
N SER A 71 -5.97 6.69 -4.80
CA SER A 71 -5.43 7.39 -5.96
C SER A 71 -4.75 6.41 -6.90
N GLY A 72 -5.01 6.52 -8.19
CA GLY A 72 -4.36 5.72 -9.24
C GLY A 72 -3.58 6.64 -10.16
N PHE A 73 -2.34 6.25 -10.47
CA PHE A 73 -1.45 7.00 -11.34
C PHE A 73 -1.14 6.18 -12.61
N PRO A 74 -1.03 6.83 -13.78
CA PRO A 74 -0.71 6.11 -15.02
C PRO A 74 0.63 5.37 -14.93
N THR A 75 0.67 4.17 -15.52
CA THR A 75 1.91 3.41 -15.68
C THR A 75 2.56 3.68 -17.04
N GLU A 76 3.85 3.34 -17.18
CA GLU A 76 4.53 3.29 -18.48
C GLU A 76 4.86 1.83 -18.85
N LEU A 77 3.92 0.91 -18.57
CA LEU A 77 4.05 -0.49 -18.93
C LEU A 77 3.82 -0.68 -20.43
N ARG A 78 4.74 -1.42 -21.06
CA ARG A 78 4.58 -1.87 -22.45
C ARG A 78 4.01 -3.28 -22.46
N PHE A 79 2.84 -3.44 -23.02
CA PHE A 79 2.20 -4.74 -23.16
C PHE A 79 2.60 -5.43 -24.45
N ARG A 80 2.82 -6.75 -24.37
CA ARG A 80 3.11 -7.62 -25.52
C ARG A 80 1.92 -8.53 -25.83
N GLN A 81 0.71 -7.98 -25.81
CA GLN A 81 -0.54 -8.70 -26.09
C GLN A 81 -1.56 -7.78 -26.74
N ASP A 82 -2.52 -8.36 -27.46
CA ASP A 82 -3.66 -7.65 -28.01
C ASP A 82 -4.61 -7.20 -26.89
N SER A 83 -5.22 -6.02 -27.05
CA SER A 83 -6.15 -5.42 -26.08
C SER A 83 -5.61 -5.39 -24.64
N PRO A 84 -4.51 -4.65 -24.38
CA PRO A 84 -3.94 -4.56 -23.05
C PRO A 84 -4.92 -3.91 -22.06
N PRO A 85 -4.95 -4.37 -20.79
CA PRO A 85 -5.75 -3.70 -19.76
C PRO A 85 -5.19 -2.30 -19.48
N ASP A 86 -6.09 -1.36 -19.18
CA ASP A 86 -5.71 -0.05 -18.68
C ASP A 86 -5.38 -0.16 -17.18
N LEU A 87 -4.08 -0.21 -16.86
CA LEU A 87 -3.58 -0.37 -15.50
C LEU A 87 -3.05 0.94 -14.94
N VAL A 88 -3.48 1.22 -13.71
CA VAL A 88 -2.96 2.30 -12.87
C VAL A 88 -2.21 1.73 -11.67
N GLU A 89 -1.18 2.46 -11.23
CA GLU A 89 -0.48 2.20 -9.98
C GLU A 89 -1.19 2.93 -8.83
N LEU A 90 -1.62 2.16 -7.83
CA LEU A 90 -2.28 2.70 -6.66
C LEU A 90 -1.25 3.30 -5.69
N GLU A 91 -1.50 4.52 -5.25
CA GLU A 91 -0.85 5.06 -4.06
C GLU A 91 -1.59 4.57 -2.81
N ILE A 92 -0.92 3.71 -2.06
CA ILE A 92 -1.42 3.15 -0.81
C ILE A 92 -0.45 3.54 0.30
N LEU A 93 -0.83 4.55 1.07
CA LEU A 93 0.00 5.11 2.14
C LEU A 93 -0.12 4.28 3.43
N PRO A 94 0.92 4.30 4.29
CA PRO A 94 0.89 3.59 5.55
C PRO A 94 0.06 4.33 6.61
N HIS A 95 -0.88 3.62 7.24
CA HIS A 95 -1.68 4.10 8.36
C HIS A 95 -1.99 2.96 9.34
N GLY A 96 -2.44 3.31 10.54
CA GLY A 96 -2.80 2.33 11.56
C GLY A 96 -1.62 1.53 12.10
N GLY A 97 -1.75 1.05 13.32
CA GLY A 97 -0.80 0.18 13.99
C GLY A 97 -1.47 -1.10 14.46
N LEU A 98 -0.63 -2.08 14.77
CA LEU A 98 -1.05 -3.19 15.62
C LEU A 98 -1.31 -2.66 17.04
N HIS A 99 -2.23 -3.28 17.75
CA HIS A 99 -2.42 -3.01 19.17
C HIS A 99 -1.12 -3.35 19.94
N PRO A 100 -0.73 -2.57 20.98
CA PRO A 100 0.48 -2.83 21.75
C PRO A 100 0.53 -4.25 22.34
N GLU A 101 -0.62 -4.83 22.69
CA GLU A 101 -0.72 -6.20 23.23
C GLU A 101 -0.41 -7.31 22.22
N CYS A 102 -0.37 -7.02 20.91
CA CYS A 102 -0.06 -8.03 19.89
C CYS A 102 1.39 -8.50 19.90
N THR A 103 2.26 -7.79 20.60
CA THR A 103 3.68 -8.13 20.67
C THR A 103 4.22 -7.79 22.06
N SER A 104 4.79 -8.79 22.73
CA SER A 104 5.34 -8.65 24.07
C SER A 104 6.59 -7.76 24.13
N GLU A 105 7.30 -7.59 23.00
CA GLU A 105 8.52 -6.78 22.92
C GLU A 105 8.60 -6.08 21.55
N ARG A 106 8.29 -4.78 21.51
CA ARG A 106 8.61 -3.95 20.34
C ARG A 106 10.06 -3.46 20.48
N PRO A 107 10.97 -3.82 19.56
CA PRO A 107 12.32 -3.27 19.60
C PRO A 107 12.28 -1.76 19.34
N PRO A 108 13.29 -0.99 19.76
CA PRO A 108 13.38 0.41 19.40
C PRO A 108 13.51 0.56 17.88
N ALA A 109 12.90 1.62 17.34
CA ALA A 109 13.02 1.97 15.93
C ALA A 109 14.49 2.22 15.56
N CYS A 110 14.87 1.82 14.35
CA CYS A 110 16.21 2.06 13.83
C CYS A 110 16.50 3.57 13.81
N PRO A 111 17.58 4.07 14.45
CA PRO A 111 17.88 5.49 14.50
C PRO A 111 18.21 6.09 13.11
N ARG A 112 18.45 5.26 12.10
CA ARG A 112 18.76 5.68 10.73
C ARG A 112 17.51 5.77 9.84
N CYS A 113 16.73 4.69 9.76
CA CYS A 113 15.57 4.64 8.86
C CYS A 113 14.22 4.78 9.56
N GLY A 114 14.18 4.72 10.90
CA GLY A 114 12.95 4.77 11.69
C GLY A 114 12.14 3.47 11.67
N LEU A 115 12.59 2.45 10.94
CA LEU A 115 11.90 1.17 10.86
C LEU A 115 12.10 0.35 12.13
N THR A 116 11.02 -0.29 12.57
CA THR A 116 11.04 -1.30 13.63
C THR A 116 10.87 -2.66 12.96
N HIS A 117 11.77 -3.59 13.25
CA HIS A 117 11.72 -4.94 12.69
C HIS A 117 11.36 -5.94 13.76
N PHE A 118 10.17 -6.51 13.65
CA PHE A 118 9.69 -7.61 14.48
C PHE A 118 8.84 -8.56 13.63
N ARG A 119 8.61 -9.77 14.14
CA ARG A 119 7.78 -10.76 13.43
C ARG A 119 6.33 -10.30 13.41
N PHE A 120 5.66 -10.45 12.27
CA PHE A 120 4.21 -10.25 12.18
C PHE A 120 3.49 -11.26 13.11
N PRO A 121 2.61 -10.83 14.03
CA PRO A 121 1.95 -11.73 14.95
C PRO A 121 1.06 -12.77 14.23
N ASP A 122 0.95 -13.96 14.80
CA ASP A 122 0.04 -15.00 14.28
C ASP A 122 -1.44 -14.58 14.44
N GLU A 123 -1.74 -13.85 15.52
CA GLU A 123 -3.04 -13.27 15.84
C GLU A 123 -2.95 -11.74 15.89
N PRO A 124 -2.92 -11.07 14.72
CA PRO A 124 -2.85 -9.62 14.67
C PRO A 124 -4.17 -8.98 15.13
N ILE A 125 -4.07 -7.92 15.92
CA ILE A 125 -5.18 -7.06 16.33
C ILE A 125 -4.77 -5.63 15.95
N LEU A 126 -5.67 -4.90 15.31
CA LEU A 126 -5.44 -3.50 14.96
C LEU A 126 -5.76 -2.60 16.16
N ASP A 127 -4.98 -1.54 16.34
CA ASP A 127 -5.23 -0.48 17.31
C ASP A 127 -6.28 0.50 16.76
N GLU A 128 -7.50 0.47 17.32
CA GLU A 128 -8.64 1.29 16.88
C GLU A 128 -8.30 2.78 16.85
N ALA A 129 -7.60 3.26 17.88
CA ALA A 129 -7.27 4.67 18.03
C ALA A 129 -6.30 5.18 16.95
N SER A 130 -5.59 4.26 16.29
CA SER A 130 -4.62 4.58 15.23
C SER A 130 -5.22 4.53 13.81
N LEU A 131 -6.46 4.03 13.65
CA LEU A 131 -7.04 3.77 12.34
C LEU A 131 -7.43 5.07 11.61
N PRO A 132 -7.13 5.17 10.29
CA PRO A 132 -7.46 6.36 9.53
C PRO A 132 -8.96 6.45 9.24
N SER A 133 -9.53 7.65 9.30
CA SER A 133 -10.92 7.90 8.91
C SER A 133 -11.09 8.37 7.46
N HIS A 134 -10.00 8.66 6.75
CA HIS A 134 -9.99 9.32 5.44
C HIS A 134 -9.66 8.40 4.25
N THR A 135 -9.18 7.19 4.50
CA THR A 135 -8.90 6.17 3.47
C THR A 135 -9.52 4.84 3.85
N ASP A 136 -9.94 4.08 2.84
CA ASP A 136 -10.60 2.79 3.03
C ASP A 136 -9.70 1.60 2.68
N LEU A 137 -8.51 1.85 2.11
CA LEU A 137 -7.45 0.87 1.87
C LEU A 137 -6.09 1.52 2.18
N PHE A 138 -5.30 0.87 3.04
CA PHE A 138 -4.00 1.38 3.46
C PHE A 138 -3.01 0.25 3.76
N ARG A 139 -1.72 0.60 3.82
CA ARG A 139 -0.68 -0.30 4.33
C ARG A 139 -0.62 -0.17 5.86
N LEU A 140 -0.41 -1.26 6.59
CA LEU A 140 -0.22 -1.15 8.03
C LEU A 140 1.11 -0.45 8.34
N SER A 141 1.15 0.58 9.19
CA SER A 141 2.38 1.34 9.45
C SER A 141 3.49 0.50 10.07
N ASP A 142 3.14 -0.49 10.91
CA ASP A 142 4.10 -1.43 11.49
C ASP A 142 4.61 -2.45 10.46
N PHE A 143 3.81 -2.75 9.43
CA PHE A 143 4.09 -3.77 8.41
C PHE A 143 3.57 -3.33 7.05
N GLU A 144 4.39 -2.57 6.31
CA GLU A 144 4.00 -2.04 5.00
C GLU A 144 3.66 -3.14 3.97
N THR A 145 3.96 -4.40 4.25
CA THR A 145 3.59 -5.56 3.43
C THR A 145 2.15 -6.03 3.61
N ILE A 146 1.46 -5.55 4.65
CA ILE A 146 0.09 -5.92 4.97
C ILE A 146 -0.85 -4.80 4.53
N LEU A 147 -1.88 -5.16 3.79
CA LEU A 147 -2.94 -4.26 3.36
C LEU A 147 -4.15 -4.43 4.27
N ILE A 148 -4.70 -3.32 4.73
CA ILE A 148 -5.92 -3.26 5.53
C ILE A 148 -6.98 -2.52 4.72
N GLY A 149 -8.11 -3.19 4.53
CA GLY A 149 -9.31 -2.62 3.94
C GLY A 149 -10.40 -2.46 5.00
N THR A 150 -11.08 -1.32 5.00
CA THR A 150 -12.26 -1.10 5.84
C THR A 150 -13.44 -1.96 5.36
N GLU A 151 -14.45 -2.12 6.21
CA GLU A 151 -15.70 -2.79 5.83
C GLU A 151 -16.31 -2.20 4.54
N ARG A 152 -16.34 -0.86 4.40
CA ARG A 152 -16.83 -0.20 3.18
C ARG A 152 -16.09 -0.68 1.92
N PHE A 153 -14.76 -0.79 1.99
CA PHE A 153 -13.97 -1.29 0.86
C PHE A 153 -14.32 -2.75 0.55
N VAL A 154 -14.37 -3.61 1.56
CA VAL A 154 -14.67 -5.04 1.41
C VAL A 154 -16.07 -5.26 0.82
N GLU A 155 -17.07 -4.54 1.32
CA GLU A 155 -18.43 -4.59 0.79
C GLU A 155 -18.49 -4.12 -0.66
N ALA A 156 -17.81 -3.02 -1.01
CA ALA A 156 -17.76 -2.53 -2.38
C ALA A 156 -17.09 -3.53 -3.33
N VAL A 157 -15.97 -4.14 -2.93
CA VAL A 157 -15.31 -5.20 -3.73
C VAL A 157 -16.27 -6.36 -3.97
N ARG A 158 -16.92 -6.87 -2.91
CA ARG A 158 -17.86 -8.00 -3.01
C ARG A 158 -19.05 -7.67 -3.90
N ARG A 159 -19.67 -6.49 -3.73
CA ARG A 159 -20.82 -6.05 -4.53
C ARG A 159 -20.48 -5.87 -6.00
N LEU A 160 -19.29 -5.34 -6.29
CA LEU A 160 -18.83 -5.11 -7.66
C LEU A 160 -18.27 -6.38 -8.33
N GLY A 161 -18.08 -7.46 -7.57
CA GLY A 161 -17.48 -8.70 -8.05
C GLY A 161 -16.04 -8.53 -8.52
N LEU A 162 -15.25 -7.69 -7.82
CA LEU A 162 -13.84 -7.51 -8.14
C LEU A 162 -13.02 -8.70 -7.63
N ASP A 163 -12.07 -9.17 -8.46
CA ASP A 163 -11.31 -10.41 -8.31
C ASP A 163 -9.79 -10.18 -8.09
N ASP A 164 -9.04 -11.26 -7.92
CA ASP A 164 -7.59 -11.29 -7.63
C ASP A 164 -7.17 -10.69 -6.27
N ILE A 165 -8.05 -10.77 -5.28
CA ILE A 165 -7.72 -10.56 -3.86
C ILE A 165 -8.38 -11.59 -2.95
N ASP A 166 -7.68 -11.96 -1.88
CA ASP A 166 -8.24 -12.71 -0.76
C ASP A 166 -8.46 -11.77 0.42
N ILE A 167 -9.61 -11.87 1.08
CA ILE A 167 -10.01 -11.00 2.18
C ILE A 167 -10.18 -11.84 3.44
N ARG A 168 -9.43 -11.49 4.49
CA ARG A 168 -9.57 -12.07 5.83
C ARG A 168 -9.90 -10.98 6.83
N GLU A 169 -10.85 -11.26 7.71
CA GLU A 169 -11.17 -10.37 8.83
C GLU A 169 -10.01 -10.31 9.83
N VAL A 170 -9.82 -9.14 10.43
CA VAL A 170 -8.84 -8.87 11.47
C VAL A 170 -9.52 -8.11 12.60
N PRO A 171 -9.38 -8.55 13.87
CA PRO A 171 -9.99 -7.86 15.00
C PRO A 171 -9.38 -6.48 15.22
N VAL A 172 -10.17 -5.61 15.84
CA VAL A 172 -9.82 -4.24 16.24
C VAL A 172 -10.04 -4.12 17.75
N ARG A 173 -9.16 -3.39 18.44
CA ARG A 173 -9.24 -3.10 19.88
C ARG A 173 -8.85 -1.67 20.20
#